data_AF-A0A0X7BBN9-F1
#
_entry.id   AF-A0A0X7BBN9-F1
#
_cell.length_a   1.000
_cell.length_b   1.000
_cell.length_c   1.000
_cell.angle_alpha   90.00
_cell.angle_beta   90.00
_cell.angle_gamma   90.00
#
_symmetry.space_group_name_H-M   'P 1'
#
loop_
_entity.id
_entity.type
_entity.pdbx_description
1 polymer ?
#
loop_
_entity_poly.entity_id
_entity_poly.type
_entity_poly.pdbx_seq_one_letter_code
_entity_poly.pdbx_strand_id
1 'polypeptide(L)'
;MSKTTINKESAADFLMSQLEICETKQDLLLAFWFYWVESVTLTSIEFQKVVANAAVNKWFLIELKKEETECRHLLSHYPNTAGKDKDWLWCQTVSKLMSRFPKVLLEAAKKREQKPRTTKVAGIRIEMSIINQN
;
A
#
# COMPACT_ATOMS: atom_id res chain seq x y z
N MET A 1 11.04 23.34 -26.23
CA MET A 1 11.06 22.51 -25.01
C MET A 1 9.68 21.89 -24.83
N SER A 2 9.52 20.66 -25.29
CA SER A 2 8.30 19.86 -25.13
C SER A 2 8.12 19.54 -23.65
N LYS A 3 7.03 20.03 -23.04
CA LYS A 3 6.63 19.62 -21.70
C LYS A 3 6.26 18.14 -21.77
N THR A 4 7.09 17.27 -21.20
CA THR A 4 6.72 15.87 -21.00
C THR A 4 5.58 15.85 -19.99
N THR A 5 4.35 15.75 -20.47
CA THR A 5 3.19 15.51 -19.62
C THR A 5 3.35 14.11 -19.05
N ILE A 6 3.83 14.00 -17.81
CA ILE A 6 3.82 12.74 -17.08
C ILE A 6 2.35 12.43 -16.81
N ASN A 7 1.75 11.61 -17.66
CA ASN A 7 0.41 11.08 -17.42
C ASN A 7 0.54 10.18 -16.19
N LYS A 8 0.04 10.63 -15.03
CA LYS A 8 -0.07 9.75 -13.88
C LYS A 8 -1.10 8.69 -14.23
N GLU A 9 -0.62 7.45 -14.42
CA GLU A 9 -1.49 6.29 -14.57
C GLU A 9 -2.48 6.26 -13.39
N SER A 10 -3.77 6.12 -13.68
CA SER A 10 -4.75 6.02 -12.60
C SER A 10 -4.59 4.66 -11.91
N ALA A 11 -4.98 4.57 -10.65
CA ALA A 11 -4.92 3.30 -9.92
C ALA A 11 -5.78 2.20 -10.58
N ALA A 12 -6.86 2.58 -11.26
CA ALA A 12 -7.66 1.64 -12.03
C ALA A 12 -6.92 1.15 -13.28
N ASP A 13 -6.20 2.03 -13.98
CA ASP A 13 -5.39 1.66 -15.15
C ASP A 13 -4.24 0.72 -14.74
N PHE A 14 -3.58 1.02 -13.61
CA PHE A 14 -2.56 0.14 -13.04
C PHE A 14 -3.12 -1.26 -12.76
N LEU A 15 -4.27 -1.36 -12.08
CA LEU A 15 -4.89 -2.66 -11.79
C LEU A 15 -5.29 -3.41 -13.08
N MET A 16 -5.78 -2.70 -14.09
CA MET A 16 -6.12 -3.29 -15.38
C MET A 16 -4.87 -3.83 -16.11
N SER A 17 -3.74 -3.12 -16.06
CA SER A 17 -2.49 -3.62 -16.65
C SER A 17 -1.95 -4.82 -15.89
N GLN A 18 -2.07 -4.83 -14.55
CA GLN A 18 -1.65 -5.98 -13.74
C GLN A 18 -2.51 -7.22 -13.97
N LEU A 19 -3.79 -7.10 -14.33
CA LEU A 19 -4.64 -8.26 -14.67
C LEU A 19 -4.14 -9.03 -15.90
N GLU A 20 -3.44 -8.37 -16.82
CA GLU A 20 -2.88 -9.01 -18.01
C GLU A 20 -1.55 -9.72 -17.73
N ILE A 21 -0.88 -9.36 -16.63
CA ILE A 21 0.47 -9.85 -16.26
C ILE A 21 0.41 -10.89 -15.15
N CYS A 22 -0.44 -10.69 -14.16
CA CYS A 22 -0.54 -11.55 -12.99
C CYS A 22 -1.23 -12.87 -13.32
N GLU A 23 -0.55 -13.98 -13.04
CA GLU A 23 -1.09 -15.33 -13.27
C GLU A 23 -2.19 -15.67 -12.26
N THR A 24 -2.07 -15.18 -11.02
CA THR A 24 -3.02 -15.46 -9.96
C THR A 24 -3.62 -14.20 -9.37
N LYS A 25 -4.82 -14.36 -8.78
CA LYS A 25 -5.44 -13.30 -7.98
C LYS A 25 -4.54 -12.85 -6.82
N GLN A 26 -3.76 -13.76 -6.24
CA GLN A 26 -2.88 -13.43 -5.12
C GLN A 26 -1.77 -12.48 -5.56
N ASP A 27 -1.19 -12.71 -6.75
CA ASP A 27 -0.17 -11.83 -7.32
C ASP A 27 -0.72 -10.44 -7.61
N LEU A 28 -1.94 -10.36 -8.16
CA LEU A 28 -2.62 -9.08 -8.39
C LEU A 28 -2.84 -8.31 -7.09
N LEU A 29 -3.32 -9.00 -6.04
CA LEU A 29 -3.53 -8.38 -4.74
C LEU A 29 -2.21 -7.92 -4.10
N LEU A 30 -1.14 -8.68 -4.29
CA LEU A 30 0.19 -8.33 -3.81
C LEU A 30 0.76 -7.13 -4.56
N ALA A 31 0.61 -7.08 -5.89
CA ALA A 31 1.00 -5.94 -6.71
C ALA A 31 0.24 -4.68 -6.29
N PHE A 32 -1.07 -4.79 -6.08
CA PHE A 32 -1.88 -3.68 -5.60
C PHE A 32 -1.51 -3.23 -4.18
N TRP A 33 -1.19 -4.17 -3.31
CA TRP A 33 -0.68 -3.88 -1.98
C TRP A 33 0.60 -3.05 -2.05
N PHE A 34 1.59 -3.47 -2.84
CA PHE A 34 2.84 -2.72 -2.99
C PHE A 34 2.61 -1.33 -3.60
N TYR A 35 1.78 -1.23 -4.64
CA TYR A 35 1.41 0.05 -5.23
C TYR A 35 0.78 1.01 -4.22
N TRP A 36 -0.11 0.50 -3.35
CA TRP A 36 -0.67 1.30 -2.27
C TRP A 36 0.39 1.73 -1.25
N VAL A 37 1.31 0.84 -0.85
CA VAL A 37 2.39 1.18 0.09
C VAL A 37 3.32 2.25 -0.50
N GLU A 38 3.66 2.16 -1.78
CA GLU A 38 4.45 3.19 -2.48
C GLU A 38 3.75 4.55 -2.43
N SER A 39 2.42 4.58 -2.60
CA SER A 39 1.66 5.84 -2.54
C SER A 39 1.69 6.52 -1.17
N VAL A 40 1.96 5.77 -0.10
CA VAL A 40 1.98 6.28 1.28
C VAL A 40 3.38 6.36 1.87
N THR A 41 4.45 6.06 1.12
CA THR A 41 5.82 6.07 1.62
C THR A 41 6.72 6.94 0.75
N LEU A 42 7.75 7.55 1.36
CA LEU A 42 8.70 8.41 0.64
C LEU A 42 10.08 7.79 0.49
N THR A 43 10.42 6.83 1.35
CA THR A 43 11.74 6.19 1.37
C THR A 43 11.61 4.67 1.39
N SER A 44 12.63 3.98 0.89
CA SER A 44 12.70 2.51 0.93
C SER A 44 12.62 1.96 2.36
N ILE A 45 13.14 2.70 3.34
CA ILE A 45 13.06 2.33 4.76
C ILE A 45 11.62 2.38 5.27
N GLU A 46 10.87 3.43 4.93
CA GLU A 46 9.45 3.52 5.27
C GLU A 46 8.65 2.41 4.58
N PHE A 47 8.91 2.19 3.30
CA PHE A 47 8.28 1.10 2.53
C PHE A 47 8.43 -0.24 3.24
N GLN A 48 9.67 -0.62 3.57
CA GLN A 48 9.96 -1.89 4.28
C GLN A 48 9.23 -1.98 5.63
N LYS A 49 9.20 -0.89 6.40
CA LYS A 49 8.51 -0.87 7.70
C LYS A 49 7.00 -1.01 7.55
N VAL A 50 6.40 -0.34 6.57
CA VAL A 50 4.96 -0.43 6.32
C VAL A 50 4.60 -1.83 5.83
N VAL A 51 5.35 -2.41 4.90
CA VAL A 51 5.16 -3.80 4.43
C VAL A 51 5.26 -4.81 5.57
N ALA A 52 6.20 -4.62 6.50
CA ALA A 52 6.38 -5.50 7.65
C ALA A 52 5.34 -5.29 8.76
N ASN A 53 4.51 -4.23 8.70
CA ASN A 53 3.58 -3.90 9.76
C ASN A 53 2.26 -4.68 9.65
N ALA A 54 2.08 -5.68 10.52
CA ALA A 54 0.89 -6.53 10.52
C ALA A 54 -0.44 -5.76 10.70
N ALA A 55 -0.45 -4.66 11.45
CA ALA A 55 -1.66 -3.87 11.66
C ALA A 55 -2.07 -3.10 10.40
N VAL A 56 -1.11 -2.54 9.66
CA VAL A 56 -1.37 -1.88 8.37
C VAL A 56 -1.83 -2.93 7.34
N ASN A 57 -1.16 -4.08 7.26
CA ASN A 57 -1.52 -5.17 6.34
C ASN A 57 -2.96 -5.64 6.60
N LYS A 58 -3.32 -5.85 7.88
CA LYS A 58 -4.67 -6.22 8.28
C LYS A 58 -5.70 -5.15 7.91
N TRP A 59 -5.39 -3.88 8.15
CA TRP A 59 -6.27 -2.77 7.77
C TRP A 59 -6.52 -2.76 6.26
N PHE A 60 -5.46 -2.91 5.45
CA PHE A 60 -5.57 -2.91 3.99
C PHE A 60 -6.48 -4.02 3.48
N LEU A 61 -6.29 -5.25 3.98
CA LEU A 61 -7.14 -6.39 3.60
C LEU A 61 -8.60 -6.20 4.02
N ILE A 62 -8.86 -5.56 5.17
CA ILE A 62 -10.22 -5.23 5.62
C ILE A 62 -10.87 -4.23 4.65
N GLU A 63 -10.18 -3.14 4.31
CA GLU A 63 -10.71 -2.15 3.37
C GLU A 63 -10.90 -2.73 1.97
N LEU A 64 -9.95 -3.52 1.48
CA LEU A 64 -10.06 -4.21 0.20
C LEU A 64 -11.31 -5.09 0.16
N LYS A 65 -11.57 -5.86 1.22
CA LYS A 65 -12.77 -6.69 1.32
C LYS A 65 -14.06 -5.87 1.30
N LYS A 66 -14.07 -4.65 1.84
CA LYS A 66 -15.23 -3.75 1.76
C LYS A 66 -15.49 -3.35 0.32
N GLU A 67 -14.46 -2.93 -0.42
CA GLU A 67 -14.59 -2.57 -1.84
C GLU A 67 -14.99 -3.77 -2.71
N GLU A 68 -14.46 -4.97 -2.44
CA GLU A 68 -14.92 -6.19 -3.12
C GLU A 68 -16.39 -6.51 -2.83
N THR A 69 -16.86 -6.20 -1.62
CA THR A 69 -18.27 -6.40 -1.23
C THR A 69 -19.18 -5.44 -1.97
N GLU A 70 -18.76 -4.18 -2.09
CA GLU A 70 -19.45 -3.16 -2.88
C GLU A 70 -19.51 -3.57 -4.37
N CYS A 71 -18.39 -4.03 -4.93
CA CYS A 71 -18.35 -4.52 -6.30
C CYS A 71 -19.33 -5.69 -6.52
N ARG A 72 -19.40 -6.65 -5.59
CA ARG A 72 -20.39 -7.74 -5.66
C ARG A 72 -21.83 -7.23 -5.58
N HIS A 73 -22.09 -6.24 -4.75
CA HIS A 73 -23.41 -5.61 -4.66
C HIS A 73 -23.80 -4.92 -5.97
N LEU A 74 -22.88 -4.20 -6.60
CA LEU A 74 -23.10 -3.61 -7.93
C LEU A 74 -23.38 -4.69 -8.98
N LEU A 75 -22.57 -5.75 -9.03
CA LEU A 75 -22.77 -6.85 -9.98
C LEU A 75 -24.11 -7.57 -9.80
N SER A 76 -24.67 -7.63 -8.58
CA SER A 76 -26.00 -8.20 -8.37
C SER A 76 -27.13 -7.40 -9.03
N HIS A 77 -26.93 -6.10 -9.26
CA HIS A 77 -27.87 -5.26 -10.00
C HIS A 77 -27.67 -5.35 -11.53
N TYR A 78 -26.51 -5.83 -11.98
CA TYR A 78 -26.14 -5.96 -13.39
C TYR A 78 -25.67 -7.40 -13.70
N PRO A 79 -26.60 -8.38 -13.68
CA PRO A 79 -26.24 -9.81 -13.78
C PRO A 79 -25.62 -10.21 -15.14
N ASN A 80 -25.79 -9.38 -16.17
CA ASN A 80 -25.23 -9.62 -17.50
C ASN A 80 -23.78 -9.14 -17.65
N THR A 81 -23.20 -8.51 -16.62
CA THR A 81 -21.81 -8.05 -16.65
C THR A 81 -20.84 -9.23 -16.51
N ALA A 82 -20.04 -9.48 -17.55
CA ALA A 82 -19.12 -10.60 -17.63
C ALA A 82 -17.78 -10.22 -18.27
N GLY A 83 -16.79 -11.09 -18.16
CA GLY A 83 -15.47 -10.91 -18.77
C GLY A 83 -14.81 -9.58 -18.38
N LYS A 84 -14.27 -8.88 -19.39
CA LYS A 84 -13.49 -7.64 -19.21
C LYS A 84 -14.28 -6.50 -18.55
N ASP A 85 -15.60 -6.44 -18.73
CA ASP A 85 -16.43 -5.40 -18.11
C ASP A 85 -16.53 -5.61 -16.59
N LYS A 86 -16.58 -6.87 -16.16
CA LYS A 86 -16.56 -7.25 -14.74
C LYS A 86 -15.21 -6.90 -14.12
N ASP A 87 -14.13 -7.20 -14.83
CA ASP A 87 -12.77 -6.90 -14.37
C ASP A 87 -12.54 -5.39 -14.26
N TRP A 88 -12.98 -4.63 -15.26
CA TRP A 88 -12.95 -3.17 -15.23
C TRP A 88 -13.74 -2.62 -14.04
N LEU A 89 -14.95 -3.11 -13.78
CA LEU A 89 -15.76 -2.67 -12.65
C LEU A 89 -15.07 -2.98 -11.31
N TRP A 90 -14.46 -4.16 -11.19
CA TRP A 90 -13.68 -4.53 -10.01
C TRP A 90 -12.50 -3.57 -9.80
N CYS A 91 -11.69 -3.32 -10.84
CA CYS A 91 -10.56 -2.39 -10.80
C CYS A 91 -11.00 -0.98 -10.41
N GLN A 92 -12.08 -0.47 -11.01
CA GLN A 92 -12.64 0.84 -10.66
C GLN A 92 -13.08 0.90 -9.20
N THR A 93 -13.74 -0.14 -8.70
CA THR A 93 -14.22 -0.16 -7.32
C THR A 93 -13.06 -0.22 -6.34
N VAL A 94 -12.14 -1.15 -6.53
CA VAL A 94 -11.01 -1.37 -5.63
C VAL A 94 -10.01 -0.20 -5.66
N SER A 95 -9.86 0.49 -6.80
CA SER A 95 -9.00 1.67 -6.92
C SER A 95 -9.36 2.79 -5.92
N LYS A 96 -10.62 2.86 -5.45
CA LYS A 96 -11.07 3.82 -4.42
C LYS A 96 -10.28 3.70 -3.12
N LEU A 97 -9.72 2.52 -2.84
CA LEU A 97 -8.88 2.28 -1.67
C LEU A 97 -7.62 3.18 -1.66
N MET A 98 -7.13 3.60 -2.83
CA MET A 98 -6.03 4.56 -2.97
C MET A 98 -6.34 5.96 -2.44
N SER A 99 -7.59 6.23 -2.05
CA SER A 99 -7.99 7.49 -1.41
C SER A 99 -8.17 7.36 0.12
N ARG A 100 -7.93 6.18 0.70
CA ARG A 100 -8.11 5.92 2.14
C ARG A 100 -6.80 5.51 2.78
N PHE A 101 -6.51 6.09 3.94
CA PHE A 101 -5.23 5.88 4.63
C PHE A 101 -5.40 5.80 6.14
N PRO A 102 -4.86 4.77 6.81
CA PRO A 102 -4.91 4.63 8.25
C PRO A 102 -3.79 5.46 8.88
N LYS A 103 -3.94 6.79 8.89
CA LYS A 103 -2.89 7.75 9.30
C LYS A 103 -2.18 7.34 10.60
N VAL A 104 -2.92 6.99 11.65
CA VAL A 104 -2.35 6.60 12.95
C VAL A 104 -1.46 5.35 12.84
N LEU A 105 -1.89 4.34 12.07
CA LEU A 105 -1.11 3.11 11.88
C LEU A 105 0.14 3.38 11.02
N LEU A 106 0.02 4.24 10.01
CA LEU A 106 1.15 4.63 9.16
C LEU A 106 2.21 5.40 9.94
N GLU A 107 1.81 6.39 10.74
CA GLU A 107 2.75 7.15 11.58
C GLU A 107 3.46 6.23 12.58
N ALA A 108 2.72 5.30 13.21
CA ALA A 108 3.30 4.31 14.10
C ALA A 108 4.29 3.38 13.37
N ALA A 109 3.95 2.91 12.17
CA ALA A 109 4.80 2.04 11.37
C ALA A 109 6.08 2.74 10.89
N LYS A 110 5.97 3.99 10.45
CA LYS A 110 7.10 4.75 9.91
C LYS A 110 8.09 5.20 10.98
N LYS A 111 7.62 5.36 12.23
CA LYS A 111 8.42 5.85 13.35
C LYS A 111 9.77 5.14 13.41
N ARG A 112 10.84 5.91 13.55
CA ARG A 112 12.18 5.35 13.72
C ARG A 112 12.25 4.76 15.11
N GLU A 113 12.53 3.46 15.22
CA GLU A 113 12.95 2.89 16.49
C GLU A 113 14.18 3.69 16.95
N GLN A 114 14.05 4.41 18.05
CA GLN A 114 15.19 4.98 18.75
C GLN A 114 15.88 3.83 19.49
N LYS A 115 16.50 2.93 18.75
CA LYS A 115 17.37 1.92 19.36
C LYS A 115 18.57 2.66 19.96
N PRO A 116 18.90 2.44 21.25
CA PRO A 116 20.09 3.03 21.84
C PRO A 116 21.29 2.65 20.98
N ARG A 117 22.01 3.65 20.48
CA ARG A 117 23.22 3.41 19.69
C ARG A 117 24.27 2.93 20.66
N THR A 118 24.64 1.65 20.57
CA THR A 118 25.80 1.15 21.32
C THR A 118 27.07 1.55 20.58
N THR A 119 27.88 2.41 21.19
CA THR A 119 29.23 2.73 20.70
C THR A 119 30.25 1.96 21.51
N LYS A 120 31.27 1.39 20.85
CA LYS A 120 32.43 0.83 21.55
C LYS A 120 33.44 1.93 21.81
N VAL A 121 33.73 2.21 23.07
CA VAL A 121 34.85 3.08 23.47
C VAL A 121 35.78 2.23 24.33
N ALA A 122 37.06 2.15 23.94
CA ALA A 122 38.08 1.37 24.66
C ALA A 122 37.69 -0.09 24.98
N GLY A 123 36.98 -0.77 24.06
CA GLY A 123 36.56 -2.17 24.22
C GLY A 123 35.28 -2.39 25.05
N ILE A 124 34.75 -1.35 25.70
CA ILE A 124 33.52 -1.41 26.49
C ILE A 124 32.34 -0.95 25.61
N ARG A 125 31.23 -1.71 25.62
CA ARG A 125 29.98 -1.32 24.96
C ARG A 125 29.24 -0.33 25.84
N ILE A 126 29.05 0.90 25.37
CA ILE A 126 28.28 1.94 26.07
C ILE A 126 26.97 2.15 25.32
N GLU A 127 25.84 2.01 26.02
CA GLU A 127 24.53 2.40 25.50
C GLU A 127 24.40 3.92 25.53
N MET A 128 24.36 4.55 24.35
CA MET A 128 24.07 5.98 24.29
C MET A 128 22.55 6.17 24.29
N SER A 129 22.01 6.65 25.41
CA SER A 129 20.67 7.22 25.47
C SER A 129 20.68 8.51 24.65
N ILE A 130 19.84 8.59 23.61
CA ILE A 130 19.65 9.85 22.88
C ILE A 130 18.87 10.77 23.81
N ILE A 131 19.57 11.62 24.55
CA ILE A 131 18.95 12.74 25.25
C ILE A 131 18.41 13.66 24.15
N ASN A 132 17.09 13.80 24.10
CA ASN A 132 16.40 14.73 23.19
C ASN A 132 17.07 16.12 23.29
N GLN A 133 17.66 16.58 22.18
CA GLN A 133 17.91 18.00 22.00
C GLN A 133 16.64 18.60 21.41
N ASN A 134 16.09 19.57 22.15
CA ASN A 134 14.85 20.30 21.93
C ASN A 134 14.67 20.82 20.50
#